data_AF-A0A9D0TJV5-F1
#
_entry.id   AF-A0A9D0TJV5-F1
#
_cell.length_a   1.000
_cell.length_b   1.000
_cell.length_c   1.000
_cell.angle_alpha   90.00
_cell.angle_beta   90.00
_cell.angle_gamma   90.00
#
_symmetry.space_group_name_H-M   'P 1'
#
loop_
_entity.id
_entity.type
_entity.pdbx_description
1 polymer ?
#
loop_
_entity_poly.entity_id
_entity_poly.type
_entity_poly.pdbx_seq_one_letter_code
_entity_poly.pdbx_strand_id
1 'polypeptide(L)'
;MADPQKPNLHHCFRLLNNVPLNKSSEGSLTVNFLEYWEAVGEGTVKRRFSWVTDLEITRENAYDIMRAGRSRWRIENETFNTLKNQGYNLEHNYGLGKQHLSAVFAHLMMLAFLVDQVQQLCCPLFQAARVKCQTKRELWERIRSIFKEFIAPSMEAILHCIVNGLHRKRLDFQWE
;
A
#
# COMPACT_ATOMS: atom_id res chain seq x y z
N MET A 1 -23.92 -7.76 15.63
CA MET A 1 -23.83 -6.31 15.95
C MET A 1 -24.21 -5.52 14.70
N ALA A 2 -25.05 -4.48 14.79
CA ALA A 2 -25.34 -3.63 13.63
C ALA A 2 -24.16 -2.70 13.33
N ASP A 3 -23.90 -2.40 12.05
CA ASP A 3 -22.86 -1.46 11.64
C ASP A 3 -23.28 -0.02 12.02
N PRO A 4 -22.42 0.76 12.70
CA PRO A 4 -22.75 2.12 13.13
C PRO A 4 -23.10 3.09 12.00
N GLN A 5 -22.59 2.85 10.79
CA GLN A 5 -22.76 3.72 9.61
C GLN A 5 -23.77 3.14 8.62
N LYS A 6 -24.07 1.84 8.70
CA LYS A 6 -24.96 1.12 7.78
C LYS A 6 -25.96 0.29 8.57
N PRO A 7 -27.12 0.85 8.97
CA PRO A 7 -28.06 0.18 9.88
C PRO A 7 -28.59 -1.17 9.37
N ASN A 8 -28.63 -1.37 8.04
CA ASN A 8 -29.06 -2.64 7.43
C ASN A 8 -27.96 -3.71 7.33
N LEU A 9 -26.74 -3.40 7.79
CA LEU A 9 -25.60 -4.29 7.78
C LEU A 9 -25.37 -4.82 9.19
N HIS A 10 -25.37 -6.14 9.34
CA HIS A 10 -25.05 -6.80 10.60
C HIS A 10 -23.71 -7.53 10.50
N HIS A 11 -22.83 -7.23 11.45
CA HIS A 11 -21.60 -7.94 11.73
C HIS A 11 -21.89 -9.17 12.57
N CYS A 12 -21.58 -10.35 12.02
CA CYS A 12 -21.78 -11.64 12.66
C CYS A 12 -20.45 -12.34 12.87
N PHE A 13 -20.33 -13.08 13.97
CA PHE A 13 -19.08 -13.71 14.38
C PHE A 13 -19.32 -15.14 14.85
N ARG A 14 -18.32 -16.00 14.63
CA ARG A 14 -18.21 -17.33 15.22
C ARG A 14 -16.78 -17.49 15.72
N LEU A 15 -16.64 -17.93 16.97
CA LEU A 15 -15.35 -18.04 17.63
C LEU A 15 -15.19 -19.43 18.24
N LEU A 16 -13.96 -19.93 18.24
CA LEU A 16 -13.52 -21.16 18.90
C LEU A 16 -12.13 -20.90 19.47
N ASN A 17 -11.90 -21.19 20.75
CA ASN A 17 -10.57 -21.10 21.36
C ASN A 17 -9.99 -22.50 21.63
N ASN A 18 -8.67 -22.60 21.62
CA ASN A 18 -7.91 -23.80 21.97
C ASN A 18 -8.31 -25.05 21.18
N VAL A 19 -8.58 -24.90 19.88
CA VAL A 19 -8.89 -26.02 18.99
C VAL A 19 -7.64 -26.50 18.26
N PRO A 20 -7.49 -27.81 17.98
CA PRO A 20 -6.40 -28.29 17.14
C PRO A 20 -6.42 -27.62 15.78
N LEU A 21 -5.25 -27.20 15.27
CA LEU A 21 -5.15 -26.56 13.95
C LEU A 21 -5.64 -27.49 12.82
N ASN A 22 -5.29 -28.76 12.93
CA ASN A 22 -5.70 -29.85 12.05
C ASN A 22 -5.60 -31.21 12.76
N LYS A 23 -6.04 -32.29 12.09
CA LYS A 23 -6.01 -33.67 12.62
C LYS A 23 -4.63 -34.13 13.08
N SER A 24 -3.56 -33.73 12.38
CA SER A 24 -2.19 -34.13 12.73
C SER A 24 -1.61 -33.37 13.92
N SER A 25 -2.27 -32.28 14.36
CA SER A 25 -1.85 -31.46 15.50
C SER A 25 -2.63 -31.72 16.79
N GLU A 26 -3.45 -32.78 16.83
CA GLU A 26 -4.18 -33.19 18.03
C GLU A 26 -3.19 -33.42 19.19
N GLY A 27 -3.20 -32.50 20.17
CA GLY A 27 -2.35 -32.56 21.37
C GLY A 27 -1.00 -31.83 21.29
N SER A 28 -0.61 -31.25 20.14
CA SER A 28 0.69 -30.57 20.00
C SER A 28 0.58 -29.08 19.68
N LEU A 29 -0.44 -28.66 18.92
CA LEU A 29 -0.66 -27.26 18.57
C LEU A 29 -2.15 -26.95 18.56
N THR A 30 -2.55 -26.04 19.45
CA THR A 30 -3.91 -25.49 19.48
C THR A 30 -3.89 -24.02 19.09
N VAL A 31 -5.00 -23.56 18.53
CA VAL A 31 -5.17 -22.20 18.01
C VAL A 31 -6.55 -21.67 18.35
N ASN A 32 -6.71 -20.36 18.21
CA ASN A 32 -8.02 -19.70 18.29
C ASN A 32 -8.49 -19.33 16.89
N PHE A 33 -9.73 -19.69 16.57
CA PHE A 33 -10.35 -19.48 15.26
C PHE A 33 -11.46 -18.44 15.35
N LEU A 34 -11.38 -17.42 14.49
CA LEU A 34 -12.40 -16.40 14.31
C LEU A 34 -12.96 -16.47 12.89
N GLU A 35 -14.27 -16.58 12.77
CA GLU A 35 -14.99 -16.38 11.53
C GLU A 35 -15.89 -15.14 11.65
N TYR A 36 -15.94 -14.34 10.59
CA TYR A 36 -16.74 -13.13 10.49
C TYR A 36 -17.50 -13.10 9.17
N TRP A 37 -18.73 -12.60 9.21
CA TRP A 37 -19.48 -12.29 8.00
C TRP A 37 -20.39 -11.08 8.14
N GLU A 38 -20.67 -10.47 6.99
CA GLU A 38 -21.60 -9.36 6.82
C GLU A 38 -22.95 -9.89 6.34
N ALA A 39 -24.00 -9.75 7.15
CA ALA A 39 -25.37 -10.06 6.78
C ALA A 39 -26.14 -8.77 6.42
N VAL A 40 -26.90 -8.79 5.32
CA VAL A 40 -27.72 -7.67 4.86
C VAL A 40 -29.15 -8.15 4.60
N GLY A 41 -30.16 -7.42 5.09
CA GLY A 41 -31.57 -7.75 4.86
C GLY A 41 -31.96 -9.14 5.39
N GLU A 42 -32.70 -9.91 4.59
CA GLU A 42 -33.18 -11.29 4.86
C GLU A 42 -32.05 -12.36 4.96
N GLY A 43 -30.95 -12.05 5.65
CA GLY A 43 -29.87 -13.01 5.91
C GLY A 43 -28.89 -13.22 4.74
N THR A 44 -28.92 -12.38 3.71
CA THR A 44 -27.95 -12.49 2.60
C THR A 44 -26.53 -12.18 3.09
N VAL A 45 -25.62 -13.13 2.92
CA VAL A 45 -24.20 -12.97 3.29
C VAL A 45 -23.46 -12.23 2.17
N LYS A 46 -22.97 -11.02 2.46
CA LYS A 46 -22.23 -10.19 1.50
C LYS A 46 -20.75 -10.53 1.45
N ARG A 47 -20.15 -10.80 2.61
CA ARG A 47 -18.73 -11.07 2.76
C ARG A 47 -18.50 -12.03 3.91
N ARG A 48 -17.47 -12.86 3.78
CA ARG A 48 -17.07 -13.83 4.80
C ARG A 48 -15.55 -13.89 4.87
N PHE A 49 -15.03 -13.94 6.08
CA PHE A 49 -13.60 -14.00 6.36
C PHE A 49 -13.36 -14.90 7.57
N SER A 50 -12.18 -15.50 7.62
CA SER A 50 -11.73 -16.29 8.75
C SER A 50 -10.27 -16.02 9.07
N TRP A 51 -9.92 -16.16 10.34
CA TRP A 51 -8.57 -15.98 10.86
C TRP A 51 -8.26 -17.05 11.90
N VAL A 52 -6.98 -17.37 11.99
CA VAL A 52 -6.37 -18.17 13.04
C VAL A 52 -5.42 -17.25 13.80
N THR A 53 -5.46 -17.29 15.13
CA THR A 53 -4.65 -16.42 15.99
C THR A 53 -4.30 -17.11 17.31
N ASP A 54 -3.18 -16.71 17.91
CA ASP A 54 -2.81 -17.11 19.27
C ASP A 54 -3.50 -16.24 20.34
N LEU A 55 -4.12 -15.13 19.94
CA LEU A 55 -4.88 -14.27 20.85
C LEU A 55 -6.16 -14.97 21.29
N GLU A 56 -6.44 -14.97 22.60
CA GLU A 56 -7.72 -15.48 23.10
C GLU A 56 -8.87 -14.61 22.58
N ILE A 57 -9.86 -15.25 21.95
CA ILE A 57 -10.99 -14.55 21.34
C ILE A 57 -12.15 -14.52 22.33
N THR A 58 -12.61 -13.33 22.68
CA THR A 58 -13.81 -13.10 23.46
C THR A 58 -14.84 -12.34 22.61
N ARG A 59 -16.07 -12.21 23.11
CA ARG A 59 -17.10 -11.45 22.38
C ARG A 59 -16.76 -9.96 22.30
N GLU A 60 -16.03 -9.48 23.30
CA GLU A 60 -15.64 -8.08 23.48
C GLU A 60 -14.51 -7.69 22.52
N ASN A 61 -13.55 -8.60 22.28
CA ASN A 61 -12.39 -8.32 21.42
C ASN A 61 -12.51 -8.83 19.97
N ALA A 62 -13.50 -9.69 19.66
CA ALA A 62 -13.65 -10.30 18.34
C ALA A 62 -13.78 -9.26 17.21
N TYR A 63 -14.45 -8.13 17.47
CA TYR A 63 -14.57 -7.06 16.50
C TYR A 63 -13.20 -6.41 16.19
N ASP A 64 -12.40 -6.14 17.21
CA ASP A 64 -11.08 -5.52 17.06
C ASP A 64 -10.08 -6.47 16.40
N ILE A 65 -10.08 -7.75 16.77
CA ILE A 65 -9.27 -8.79 16.12
C ILE A 65 -9.63 -8.89 14.63
N MET A 66 -10.93 -8.90 14.29
CA MET A 66 -11.38 -8.86 12.90
C MET A 66 -10.88 -7.62 12.17
N ARG A 67 -11.00 -6.43 12.79
CA ARG A 67 -10.53 -5.16 12.21
C ARG A 67 -9.01 -5.19 11.95
N ALA A 68 -8.24 -5.74 12.89
CA ALA A 68 -6.81 -5.94 12.73
C ALA A 68 -6.51 -6.92 11.59
N GLY A 69 -7.18 -8.06 11.54
CA GLY A 69 -7.05 -9.05 10.45
C GLY A 69 -7.40 -8.48 9.07
N ARG A 70 -8.41 -7.59 9.00
CA ARG A 70 -8.76 -6.85 7.78
C ARG A 70 -7.71 -5.81 7.39
N SER A 71 -6.92 -5.31 8.33
CA SER A 71 -5.84 -4.36 8.02
C SER A 71 -4.72 -5.01 7.21
N ARG A 72 -4.51 -6.33 7.30
CA ARG A 72 -3.57 -7.08 6.45
C ARG A 72 -3.85 -6.88 4.97
N TRP A 73 -5.12 -6.92 4.58
CA TRP A 73 -5.56 -6.67 3.20
C TRP A 73 -5.20 -5.26 2.72
N ARG A 74 -5.23 -4.28 3.64
CA ARG A 74 -4.85 -2.90 3.34
C ARG A 74 -3.35 -2.79 3.07
N ILE A 75 -2.51 -3.44 3.88
CA ILE A 75 -1.06 -3.47 3.68
C ILE A 75 -0.72 -4.08 2.30
N GLU A 76 -1.42 -5.15 1.93
CA GLU A 76 -1.23 -5.84 0.65
C GLU A 76 -1.62 -4.95 -0.55
N ASN A 77 -2.79 -4.31 -0.50
CA ASN A 77 -3.30 -3.51 -1.62
C ASN A 77 -2.76 -2.09 -1.71
N GLU A 78 -2.27 -1.52 -0.61
CA GLU A 78 -1.67 -0.19 -0.61
C GLU A 78 -0.15 -0.32 -0.75
N THR A 79 0.55 -0.76 0.30
CA THR A 79 2.01 -0.76 0.35
C THR A 79 2.62 -1.77 -0.63
N PHE A 80 2.24 -3.05 -0.55
CA PHE A 80 2.85 -4.06 -1.42
C PHE A 80 2.52 -3.83 -2.88
N ASN A 81 1.27 -3.49 -3.21
CA ASN A 81 0.90 -3.13 -4.58
C ASN A 81 1.72 -1.94 -5.12
N THR A 82 1.98 -0.93 -4.28
CA THR A 82 2.85 0.21 -4.66
C THR A 82 4.27 -0.25 -4.95
N LEU A 83 4.86 -1.04 -4.02
CA LEU A 83 6.23 -1.55 -4.16
C LEU A 83 6.40 -2.46 -5.38
N LYS A 84 5.36 -3.22 -5.74
CA LYS A 84 5.40 -4.15 -6.88
C LYS A 84 5.11 -3.46 -8.20
N ASN A 85 4.06 -2.65 -8.27
CA ASN A 85 3.45 -2.23 -9.53
C ASN A 85 3.58 -0.72 -9.84
N GLN A 86 4.06 0.11 -8.91
CA GLN A 86 4.10 1.57 -9.07
C GLN A 86 5.52 2.15 -9.16
N GLY A 87 6.45 1.36 -9.70
CA GLY A 87 7.78 1.84 -10.12
C GLY A 87 8.96 1.44 -9.22
N TYR A 88 8.71 0.82 -8.07
CA TYR A 88 9.79 0.29 -7.21
C TYR A 88 10.26 -1.12 -7.62
N ASN A 89 9.46 -1.85 -8.40
CA ASN A 89 9.80 -3.15 -8.98
C ASN A 89 10.26 -4.19 -7.95
N LEU A 90 9.64 -4.25 -6.76
CA LEU A 90 10.02 -5.17 -5.69
C LEU A 90 10.04 -6.66 -6.11
N GLU A 91 9.25 -7.04 -7.12
CA GLU A 91 9.21 -8.41 -7.62
C GLU A 91 10.43 -8.79 -8.47
N HIS A 92 11.24 -7.82 -8.91
CA HIS A 92 12.46 -8.09 -9.68
C HIS A 92 13.62 -8.45 -8.76
N ASN A 93 14.19 -9.64 -8.99
CA ASN A 93 15.39 -10.07 -8.29
C ASN A 93 16.66 -9.55 -8.99
N TYR A 94 17.11 -8.35 -8.62
CA TYR A 94 18.29 -7.68 -9.18
C TYR A 94 19.64 -8.29 -8.77
N GLY A 95 19.67 -9.39 -8.00
CA GLY A 95 20.90 -9.93 -7.42
C GLY A 95 21.03 -11.44 -7.42
N LEU A 96 20.34 -12.13 -8.35
CA LEU A 96 20.39 -13.59 -8.45
C LEU A 96 21.83 -14.09 -8.64
N GLY A 97 22.24 -15.09 -7.85
CA GLY A 97 23.55 -15.73 -7.97
C GLY A 97 24.75 -14.95 -7.41
N LYS A 98 24.52 -13.81 -6.75
CA LYS A 98 25.56 -13.03 -6.07
C LYS A 98 25.29 -12.96 -4.57
N GLN A 99 26.34 -13.11 -3.76
CA GLN A 99 26.21 -13.09 -2.31
C GLN A 99 25.68 -11.73 -1.83
N HIS A 100 24.58 -11.73 -1.07
CA HIS A 100 23.90 -10.56 -0.48
C HIS A 100 23.35 -9.49 -1.44
N LEU A 101 23.68 -9.52 -2.73
CA LEU A 101 23.32 -8.45 -3.68
C LEU A 101 21.79 -8.25 -3.80
N SER A 102 21.03 -9.34 -3.80
CA SER A 102 19.56 -9.29 -3.81
C SER A 102 19.02 -8.55 -2.58
N ALA A 103 19.59 -8.82 -1.40
CA ALA A 103 19.22 -8.13 -0.17
C ALA A 103 19.62 -6.65 -0.23
N VAL A 104 20.81 -6.30 -0.70
CA VAL A 104 21.25 -4.91 -0.83
C VAL A 104 20.28 -4.10 -1.70
N PHE A 105 19.89 -4.61 -2.86
CA PHE A 105 18.92 -3.92 -3.72
C PHE A 105 17.54 -3.78 -3.08
N ALA A 106 17.07 -4.79 -2.35
CA ALA A 106 15.83 -4.69 -1.59
C ALA A 106 15.90 -3.56 -0.53
N HIS A 107 17.04 -3.41 0.17
CA HIS A 107 17.23 -2.34 1.15
C HIS A 107 17.29 -0.96 0.50
N LEU A 108 18.01 -0.82 -0.62
CA LEU A 108 18.08 0.44 -1.37
C LEU A 108 16.70 0.86 -1.90
N MET A 109 15.90 -0.09 -2.39
CA MET A 109 14.52 0.16 -2.81
C MET A 109 13.64 0.59 -1.62
N MET A 110 13.75 -0.06 -0.46
CA MET A 110 13.02 0.34 0.75
C MET A 110 13.44 1.72 1.24
N LEU A 111 14.73 2.07 1.14
CA LEU A 111 15.24 3.39 1.48
C LEU A 111 14.68 4.47 0.52
N ALA A 112 14.67 4.19 -0.79
CA ALA A 112 14.08 5.09 -1.78
C ALA A 112 12.58 5.32 -1.49
N PHE A 113 11.83 4.24 -1.21
CA PHE A 113 10.43 4.33 -0.82
C PHE A 113 10.24 5.18 0.45
N LEU A 114 11.07 5.01 1.47
CA LEU A 114 11.02 5.82 2.68
C LEU A 114 11.27 7.31 2.38
N VAL A 115 12.31 7.62 1.60
CA VAL A 115 12.64 9.00 1.21
C VAL A 115 11.47 9.66 0.47
N ASP A 116 10.84 8.94 -0.47
CA ASP A 116 9.68 9.45 -1.21
C ASP A 116 8.49 9.74 -0.30
N GLN A 117 8.27 8.92 0.73
CA GLN A 117 7.20 9.13 1.72
C GLN A 117 7.52 10.34 2.61
N VAL A 118 8.77 10.51 3.03
CA VAL A 118 9.22 11.69 3.79
C VAL A 118 9.07 12.96 2.94
N GLN A 119 9.46 12.94 1.67
CA GLN A 119 9.27 14.10 0.78
C GLN A 119 7.79 14.46 0.62
N GLN A 120 6.93 13.47 0.41
CA GLN A 120 5.48 13.70 0.29
C GLN A 120 4.87 14.32 1.55
N LEU A 121 5.33 13.92 2.74
CA LEU A 121 4.80 14.41 4.02
C LEU A 121 5.38 15.76 4.43
N CYS A 122 6.68 15.96 4.21
CA CYS A 122 7.43 17.03 4.86
C CYS A 122 7.94 18.12 3.92
N CYS A 123 7.89 17.94 2.59
CA CYS A 123 8.40 18.93 1.64
C CYS A 123 7.26 19.77 1.03
N PRO A 124 7.11 21.05 1.41
CA PRO A 124 6.03 21.90 0.88
C PRO A 124 6.15 22.11 -0.63
N LEU A 125 7.38 22.20 -1.16
CA LEU A 125 7.61 22.35 -2.59
C LEU A 125 7.17 21.12 -3.38
N PHE A 126 7.46 19.92 -2.88
CA PHE A 126 6.98 18.68 -3.47
C PHE A 126 5.45 18.61 -3.42
N GLN A 127 4.83 18.99 -2.30
CA GLN A 127 3.37 19.04 -2.16
C GLN A 127 2.74 20.03 -3.14
N ALA A 128 3.32 21.22 -3.31
CA ALA A 128 2.87 22.19 -4.29
C ALA A 128 2.97 21.65 -5.73
N ALA A 129 4.08 21.00 -6.09
CA ALA A 129 4.26 20.35 -7.38
C ALA A 129 3.22 19.21 -7.58
N ARG A 130 2.95 18.43 -6.54
CA ARG A 130 1.96 17.36 -6.54
C ARG A 130 0.54 17.87 -6.78
N VAL A 131 0.17 19.00 -6.18
CA VAL A 131 -1.10 19.71 -6.40
C VAL A 131 -1.19 20.20 -7.85
N LYS A 132 -0.13 20.85 -8.34
CA LYS A 132 -0.05 21.36 -9.73
C LYS A 132 -0.26 20.26 -10.77
N CYS A 133 0.31 19.08 -10.55
CA CYS A 133 0.26 17.95 -11.48
C CYS A 133 -1.00 17.08 -11.35
N GLN A 134 -1.77 17.20 -10.25
CA GLN A 134 -3.00 16.44 -9.93
C GLN A 134 -2.84 14.92 -9.77
N THR A 135 -1.99 14.25 -10.57
CA THR A 135 -1.67 12.82 -10.44
C THR A 135 -0.18 12.61 -10.15
N LYS A 136 0.16 11.50 -9.45
CA LYS A 136 1.56 11.12 -9.23
C LYS A 136 2.25 10.79 -10.56
N ARG A 137 1.54 10.14 -11.48
CA ARG A 137 2.04 9.82 -12.82
C ARG A 137 2.52 11.08 -13.54
N GLU A 138 1.69 12.12 -13.61
CA GLU A 138 2.04 13.39 -14.25
C GLU A 138 3.24 14.06 -13.57
N LEU A 139 3.27 14.07 -12.23
CA LEU A 139 4.41 14.63 -11.48
C LEU A 139 5.73 13.94 -11.88
N TRP A 140 5.74 12.61 -11.90
CA TRP A 140 6.92 11.84 -12.27
C TRP A 140 7.31 12.03 -13.74
N GLU A 141 6.33 12.11 -14.65
CA GLU A 141 6.63 12.41 -16.06
C GLU A 141 7.25 13.79 -16.24
N ARG A 142 6.77 14.82 -15.53
CA ARG A 142 7.37 16.15 -15.61
C ARG A 142 8.78 16.20 -15.02
N ILE A 143 9.01 15.54 -13.89
CA ILE A 143 10.36 15.42 -13.31
C ILE A 143 11.28 14.77 -14.36
N ARG A 144 10.86 13.66 -14.99
CA ARG A 144 11.64 12.99 -16.04
C ARG A 144 11.88 13.85 -17.26
N SER A 145 10.86 14.56 -17.77
CA SER A 145 10.99 15.45 -18.92
C SER A 145 12.01 16.54 -18.65
N ILE A 146 11.91 17.23 -17.51
CA ILE A 146 12.87 18.28 -17.14
C ILE A 146 14.29 17.69 -17.00
N PHE A 147 14.42 16.54 -16.35
CA PHE A 147 15.71 15.87 -16.18
C PHE A 147 16.36 15.45 -17.50
N LYS A 148 15.55 15.07 -18.50
CA LYS A 148 16.03 14.65 -19.82
C LYS A 148 16.35 15.82 -20.74
N GLU A 149 15.61 16.91 -20.62
CA GLU A 149 15.68 18.06 -21.53
C GLU A 149 16.62 19.16 -21.03
N PHE A 150 16.90 19.22 -19.72
CA PHE A 150 17.67 20.29 -19.10
C PHE A 150 18.70 19.75 -18.09
N ILE A 151 19.84 20.43 -18.00
CA ILE A 151 20.80 20.23 -16.90
C ILE A 151 20.31 21.04 -15.69
N ALA A 152 19.51 20.40 -14.83
CA ALA A 152 19.03 21.04 -13.61
C ALA A 152 20.09 20.98 -12.50
N PRO A 153 20.33 22.08 -11.76
CA PRO A 153 21.36 22.13 -10.71
C PRO A 153 20.96 21.36 -9.44
N SER A 154 19.67 21.07 -9.26
CA SER A 154 19.13 20.32 -8.12
C SER A 154 17.72 19.81 -8.39
N MET A 155 17.26 18.86 -7.56
CA MET A 155 15.85 18.43 -7.56
C MET A 155 14.89 19.58 -7.20
N GLU A 156 15.31 20.49 -6.33
CA GLU A 156 14.54 21.69 -5.97
C GLU A 156 14.27 22.57 -7.18
N ALA A 157 15.28 22.79 -8.04
CA ALA A 157 15.10 23.52 -9.29
C ALA A 157 14.09 22.84 -10.21
N ILE A 158 14.13 21.51 -10.32
CA ILE A 158 13.14 20.74 -11.10
C ILE A 158 11.73 20.96 -10.55
N LEU A 159 11.54 20.89 -9.24
CA LEU A 159 10.22 21.08 -8.63
C LEU A 159 9.71 22.52 -8.80
N HIS A 160 10.58 23.53 -8.69
CA HIS A 160 10.21 24.92 -9.00
C HIS A 160 9.78 25.10 -10.46
N CYS A 161 10.47 24.48 -11.41
CA CYS A 161 10.07 24.47 -12.81
C CYS A 161 8.67 23.87 -13.00
N ILE A 162 8.30 22.84 -12.22
CA ILE A 162 6.96 22.24 -12.26
C ILE A 162 5.91 23.18 -11.69
N VAL A 163 6.17 23.75 -10.51
CA VAL A 163 5.21 24.62 -9.79
C VAL A 163 4.94 25.90 -10.57
N ASN A 164 6.01 26.59 -10.98
CA ASN A 164 5.95 27.87 -11.67
C ASN A 164 5.60 27.72 -13.16
N GLY A 165 5.86 26.53 -13.72
CA GLY A 165 5.75 26.27 -15.15
C GLY A 165 6.99 26.70 -15.93
N LEU A 166 7.29 25.97 -16.98
CA LEU A 166 8.34 26.33 -17.94
C LEU A 166 7.72 27.02 -19.15
N HIS A 167 8.37 28.09 -19.60
CA HIS A 167 7.99 28.76 -20.84
C HIS A 167 8.31 27.83 -22.02
N ARG A 168 7.27 27.42 -22.76
CA ARG A 168 7.44 26.60 -23.95
C ARG A 168 7.99 27.48 -25.06
N LYS A 169 9.20 27.17 -25.54
CA LYS A 169 9.70 27.76 -26.78
C LYS A 169 9.01 27.07 -27.96
N ARG A 170 8.56 27.86 -28.94
CA ARG A 170 8.10 27.31 -30.22
C ARG A 170 9.29 26.67 -30.92
N LEU A 171 9.12 25.46 -31.42
CA LEU A 171 10.09 24.86 -32.30
C LEU A 171 9.83 25.43 -33.70
N ASP A 172 10.73 26.31 -34.13
CA ASP A 172 10.72 26.82 -35.50
C ASP A 172 11.51 25.83 -36.35
N PHE A 173 10.79 25.05 -37.15
CA PHE A 173 11.37 24.11 -38.10
C PHE A 173 11.37 24.73 -39.49
N GLN A 174 12.51 24.69 -40.17
CA GLN A 174 12.56 24.82 -41.61
C GLN A 174 12.71 23.42 -42.18
N TRP A 175 11.67 22.94 -42.85
CA TRP A 175 11.73 21.72 -43.65
C TRP A 175 12.35 22.11 -45.00
N GLU A 176 13.63 21.79 -45.20
CA GLU A 176 14.25 21.79 -46.53
C GLU A 176 13.78 20.56 -47.33
#